data_AF-A0A0C3AAI0-F1
#
_entry.id   AF-A0A0C3AAI0-F1
#
_cell.length_a   1.000
_cell.length_b   1.000
_cell.length_c   1.000
_cell.angle_alpha   90.00
_cell.angle_beta   90.00
_cell.angle_gamma   90.00
#
_symmetry.space_group_name_H-M   'P 1'
#
loop_
_entity.id
_entity.type
_entity.pdbx_description
1 polymer ?
#
loop_
_entity_poly.entity_id
_entity_poly.type
_entity_poly.pdbx_seq_one_letter_code
_entity_poly.pdbx_strand_id
1 'polypeptide(L)'
;MAGELIMIGPARPMRHAPHHNLESIFYVLLGISVFYDEPYKPKTEDELSECFDIYFNTHHPSLQKIFMIQSELGWLSSICKHFSDYFKPLHPLFDILHEKIVLPMTYVDGSFRLCEANPITHDEMVKYLIDMLYNLPDEAWVTKERP
;
A
#
# COMPACT_ATOMS: atom_id res chain seq x y z
N MET A 1 0.06 -4.92 12.41
CA MET A 1 1.41 -4.32 12.29
C MET A 1 1.64 -3.09 13.19
N ALA A 2 1.09 -1.89 12.92
CA ALA A 2 1.43 -0.69 13.71
C ALA A 2 1.03 -0.81 15.21
N GLY A 3 -0.17 -1.32 15.50
CA GLY A 3 -0.62 -1.54 16.88
C GLY A 3 0.17 -2.59 17.65
N GLU A 4 0.62 -3.65 16.98
CA GLU A 4 1.39 -4.73 17.59
C GLU A 4 2.84 -4.30 17.89
N LEU A 5 3.45 -3.49 17.02
CA LEU A 5 4.77 -2.89 17.24
C LEU A 5 4.78 -1.96 18.46
N ILE A 6 3.71 -1.18 18.66
CA ILE A 6 3.55 -0.32 19.85
C ILE A 6 3.49 -1.16 21.13
N MET A 7 2.86 -2.35 21.09
CA MET A 7 2.73 -3.20 22.27
C MET A 7 4.01 -3.96 22.64
N ILE A 8 4.84 -4.33 21.66
CA ILE A 8 6.01 -5.20 21.88
C ILE A 8 7.22 -4.41 22.42
N GLY A 9 7.26 -3.09 22.18
CA GLY A 9 8.33 -2.20 22.62
C GLY A 9 9.60 -2.27 21.75
N PRO A 10 10.50 -1.29 21.87
CA PRO A 10 11.71 -1.24 21.05
C PRO A 10 12.65 -2.43 21.31
N ALA A 11 13.36 -2.86 20.27
CA ALA A 11 14.42 -3.88 20.28
C ALA A 11 14.00 -5.36 20.52
N ARG A 12 12.70 -5.68 20.46
CA ARG A 12 12.24 -7.08 20.46
C ARG A 12 11.89 -7.54 19.04
N PRO A 13 12.51 -8.63 18.54
CA PRO A 13 12.16 -9.16 17.22
C PRO A 13 10.73 -9.69 17.24
N MET A 14 9.88 -9.08 16.42
CA MET A 14 8.53 -9.55 16.19
C MET A 14 8.60 -10.79 15.29
N ARG A 15 7.95 -11.88 15.68
CA ARG A 15 7.78 -13.04 14.80
C ARG A 15 6.79 -12.67 13.71
N HIS A 16 7.31 -12.30 12.55
CA HIS A 16 6.49 -12.01 11.38
C HIS A 16 6.07 -13.31 10.70
N ALA A 17 4.76 -13.49 10.52
CA ALA A 17 4.29 -14.45 9.53
C ALA A 17 4.77 -14.01 8.14
N PRO A 18 5.18 -14.92 7.25
CA PRO A 18 5.79 -14.58 5.97
C PRO A 18 4.98 -13.59 5.10
N HIS A 19 3.65 -13.62 5.19
CA HIS A 19 2.76 -12.74 4.42
C HIS A 19 2.82 -11.26 4.87
N HIS A 20 3.16 -10.99 6.13
CA HIS A 20 3.25 -9.61 6.64
C HIS A 20 4.40 -8.82 6.00
N ASN A 21 5.41 -9.49 5.46
CA ASN A 21 6.50 -8.81 4.76
C ASN A 21 5.99 -8.19 3.45
N LEU A 22 5.22 -8.96 2.66
CA LEU A 22 4.65 -8.49 1.40
C LEU A 22 3.55 -7.45 1.63
N GLU A 23 2.73 -7.65 2.67
CA GLU A 23 1.76 -6.65 3.15
C GLU A 23 2.43 -5.32 3.51
N SER A 24 3.56 -5.36 4.23
CA SER A 24 4.32 -4.15 4.57
C SER A 24 4.78 -3.40 3.33
N ILE A 25 5.35 -4.11 2.36
CA ILE A 25 5.83 -3.51 1.12
C ILE A 25 4.66 -2.87 0.36
N PHE A 26 3.53 -3.55 0.25
CA PHE A 26 2.32 -3.00 -0.37
C PHE A 26 1.91 -1.68 0.28
N TYR A 27 1.77 -1.62 1.62
CA TYR A 27 1.36 -0.40 2.30
C TYR A 27 2.39 0.73 2.20
N VAL A 28 3.68 0.41 2.16
CA VAL A 28 4.73 1.43 1.98
C VAL A 28 4.65 2.02 0.57
N LEU A 29 4.55 1.19 -0.46
CA LEU A 29 4.40 1.65 -1.84
C LEU A 29 3.13 2.50 -1.99
N LEU A 30 2.01 2.03 -1.44
CA LEU A 30 0.73 2.72 -1.51
C LEU A 30 0.81 4.07 -0.79
N GLY A 31 1.40 4.09 0.41
CA GLY A 31 1.58 5.31 1.19
C GLY A 31 2.41 6.35 0.43
N ILE A 32 3.50 5.94 -0.24
CA ILE A 32 4.31 6.84 -1.07
C ILE A 32 3.48 7.41 -2.23
N SER A 33 2.73 6.57 -2.95
CA SER A 33 1.92 6.98 -4.10
C SER A 33 0.73 7.88 -3.74
N VAL A 34 0.24 7.81 -2.50
CA VAL A 34 -0.79 8.71 -1.98
C VAL A 34 -0.20 9.99 -1.40
N PHE A 35 0.98 9.93 -0.78
CA PHE A 35 1.60 11.06 -0.08
C PHE A 35 2.26 12.07 -1.04
N TYR A 36 2.86 11.59 -2.12
CA TYR A 36 3.62 12.41 -3.05
C TYR A 36 2.86 12.70 -4.34
N ASP A 37 2.98 13.93 -4.85
CA ASP A 37 2.58 14.25 -6.22
C ASP A 37 3.64 13.83 -7.23
N GLU A 38 4.92 13.94 -6.86
CA GLU A 38 6.08 13.59 -7.68
C GLU A 38 7.23 13.19 -6.74
N PRO A 39 8.34 12.62 -7.24
CA PRO A 39 9.50 12.33 -6.41
C PRO A 39 9.93 13.58 -5.63
N TYR A 40 10.00 13.45 -4.31
CA TYR A 40 10.38 14.52 -3.38
C TYR A 40 9.40 15.69 -3.26
N LYS A 41 8.23 15.65 -3.92
CA LYS A 41 7.20 16.69 -3.85
C LYS A 41 5.95 16.15 -3.14
N PRO A 42 5.82 16.34 -1.81
CA PRO A 42 4.63 15.91 -1.09
C PRO A 42 3.41 16.74 -1.54
N LYS A 43 2.22 16.16 -1.35
CA LYS A 43 0.95 16.90 -1.45
C LYS A 43 0.85 17.98 -0.37
N THR A 44 -0.07 18.92 -0.56
CA THR A 44 -0.37 19.95 0.45
C THR A 44 -1.02 19.35 1.70
N GLU A 45 -0.99 20.05 2.83
CA GLU A 45 -1.62 19.59 4.08
C GLU A 45 -3.13 19.32 3.89
N ASP A 46 -3.83 20.19 3.17
CA ASP A 46 -5.26 20.02 2.88
C ASP A 46 -5.50 18.74 2.07
N GLU A 47 -4.72 18.49 1.01
CA GLU A 47 -4.84 17.26 0.21
C GLU A 47 -4.49 16.01 1.02
N LEU A 48 -3.45 16.06 1.86
CA LEU A 48 -3.04 14.95 2.71
C LEU A 48 -4.12 14.61 3.75
N SER A 49 -4.81 15.61 4.28
CA SER A 49 -5.93 15.41 5.21
C SER A 49 -7.09 14.64 4.58
N GLU A 50 -7.30 14.80 3.27
CA GLU A 50 -8.35 14.15 2.50
C GLU A 50 -7.98 12.76 1.99
N CYS A 51 -6.68 12.46 1.83
CA CYS A 51 -6.24 11.22 1.19
C CYS A 51 -5.27 10.37 2.00
N PHE A 52 -4.33 10.93 2.73
CA PHE A 52 -3.31 10.17 3.44
C PHE A 52 -3.72 9.91 4.88
N ASP A 53 -4.14 10.95 5.60
CA ASP A 53 -4.43 10.86 7.04
C ASP A 53 -5.60 9.93 7.36
N ILE A 54 -6.56 9.82 6.44
CA ILE A 54 -7.72 8.91 6.58
C ILE A 54 -7.26 7.45 6.67
N TYR A 55 -6.23 7.06 5.91
CA TYR A 55 -5.82 5.65 5.76
C TYR A 55 -4.50 5.31 6.45
N PHE A 56 -3.62 6.28 6.67
CA PHE A 56 -2.24 6.05 7.12
C PHE A 56 -1.89 6.74 8.44
N ASN A 57 -2.78 7.57 9.02
CA ASN A 57 -2.51 8.19 10.32
C ASN A 57 -2.35 7.11 11.42
N THR A 58 -1.17 7.11 12.04
CA THR A 58 -0.72 6.06 12.95
C THR A 58 -1.32 6.15 14.35
N HIS A 59 -2.00 7.26 14.70
CA HIS A 59 -2.53 7.46 16.03
C HIS A 59 -3.71 6.53 16.32
N HIS A 60 -4.50 6.19 15.30
CA HIS A 60 -5.54 5.17 15.35
C HIS A 60 -5.47 4.34 14.06
N PRO A 61 -5.01 3.07 14.08
CA PRO A 61 -5.26 2.17 12.95
C PRO A 61 -6.77 2.07 12.79
N SER A 62 -7.32 2.86 11.87
CA SER A 62 -8.75 3.06 11.79
C SER A 62 -9.39 1.78 11.27
N LEU A 63 -10.51 1.37 11.86
CA LEU A 63 -11.40 0.37 11.25
C LEU A 63 -11.73 0.79 9.79
N GLN A 64 -11.68 2.08 9.47
CA GLN A 64 -11.79 2.59 8.11
C GLN A 64 -10.67 2.11 7.18
N LYS A 65 -9.39 2.09 7.61
CA LYS A 65 -8.30 1.49 6.82
C LYS A 65 -8.63 0.05 6.47
N ILE A 66 -9.15 -0.70 7.44
CA ILE A 66 -9.57 -2.09 7.29
C ILE A 66 -10.71 -2.21 6.27
N PHE A 67 -11.81 -1.49 6.47
CA PHE A 67 -12.99 -1.59 5.60
C PHE A 67 -12.77 -1.03 4.18
N MET A 68 -11.97 0.02 4.02
CA MET A 68 -11.76 0.69 2.73
C MET A 68 -10.70 -0.01 1.90
N ILE A 69 -9.61 -0.48 2.52
CA ILE A 69 -8.53 -1.17 1.81
C ILE A 69 -8.90 -2.64 1.57
N GLN A 70 -9.73 -3.28 2.39
CA GLN A 70 -10.17 -4.66 2.12
C GLN A 70 -11.47 -4.76 1.29
N SER A 71 -12.08 -3.63 0.95
CA SER A 71 -13.25 -3.59 0.07
C SER A 71 -12.82 -3.28 -1.36
N GLU A 72 -13.17 -4.17 -2.29
CA GLU A 72 -12.99 -3.97 -3.74
C GLU A 72 -13.65 -2.66 -4.22
N LEU A 73 -14.81 -2.30 -3.66
CA LEU A 73 -15.51 -1.05 -3.95
C LEU A 73 -14.80 0.19 -3.39
N GLY A 74 -14.10 0.06 -2.26
CA GLY A 74 -13.37 1.16 -1.61
C GLY A 74 -12.01 1.43 -2.27
N TRP A 75 -11.33 0.38 -2.73
CA TRP A 75 -10.00 0.42 -3.31
C TRP A 75 -9.84 1.42 -4.48
N LEU A 76 -10.52 1.15 -5.60
CA LEU A 76 -10.45 1.96 -6.82
C LEU A 76 -11.11 3.35 -6.65
N SER A 77 -12.28 3.40 -6.01
CA SER A 77 -13.07 4.63 -5.91
C SER A 77 -12.59 5.60 -4.84
N SER A 78 -11.75 5.15 -3.90
CA SER A 78 -11.38 5.94 -2.73
C SER A 78 -9.89 6.18 -2.56
N ILE A 79 -9.01 5.26 -2.96
CA ILE A 79 -7.55 5.44 -2.76
C ILE A 79 -6.85 5.77 -4.07
N CYS A 80 -7.08 4.97 -5.11
CA CYS A 80 -6.40 5.15 -6.40
C CYS A 80 -6.71 6.50 -7.06
N LYS A 81 -7.88 7.10 -6.78
CA LYS A 81 -8.23 8.46 -7.25
C LYS A 81 -7.29 9.56 -6.75
N HIS A 82 -6.57 9.32 -5.66
CA HIS A 82 -5.67 10.31 -5.06
C HIS A 82 -4.24 10.22 -5.63
N PHE A 83 -3.97 9.23 -6.48
CA PHE A 83 -2.68 9.15 -7.16
C PHE A 83 -2.53 10.33 -8.10
N SER A 84 -1.39 10.99 -8.00
CA SER A 84 -1.02 12.03 -8.95
C SER A 84 -0.77 11.45 -10.34
N ASP A 85 -0.68 12.31 -11.35
CA ASP A 85 -0.34 11.91 -12.71
C ASP A 85 0.99 11.15 -12.80
N TYR A 86 1.93 11.44 -11.88
CA TYR A 86 3.21 10.73 -11.81
C TYR A 86 3.03 9.26 -11.37
N PHE A 87 2.15 8.99 -10.40
CA PHE A 87 1.96 7.65 -9.84
C PHE A 87 0.83 6.85 -10.51
N LYS A 88 -0.03 7.50 -11.31
CA LYS A 88 -1.11 6.83 -12.08
C LYS A 88 -0.65 5.59 -12.86
N PRO A 89 0.53 5.56 -13.52
CA PRO A 89 1.00 4.38 -14.22
C PRO A 89 1.19 3.12 -13.33
N LEU A 90 1.35 3.30 -12.01
CA LEU A 90 1.48 2.17 -11.08
C LEU A 90 0.14 1.49 -10.75
N HIS A 91 -0.98 2.08 -11.16
CA HIS A 91 -2.32 1.59 -10.80
C HIS A 91 -2.54 0.09 -11.06
N PRO A 92 -2.17 -0.48 -12.24
CA PRO A 92 -2.35 -1.91 -12.50
C PRO A 92 -1.57 -2.82 -11.54
N LEU A 93 -0.38 -2.39 -11.10
CA LEU A 93 0.40 -3.13 -10.10
C LEU A 93 -0.35 -3.16 -8.77
N PHE A 94 -0.87 -2.01 -8.33
CA PHE A 94 -1.57 -1.95 -7.07
C PHE A 94 -2.88 -2.75 -7.08
N ASP A 95 -3.60 -2.81 -8.20
CA ASP A 95 -4.78 -3.68 -8.36
C ASP A 95 -4.41 -5.16 -8.15
N ILE A 96 -3.36 -5.64 -8.81
CA ILE A 96 -2.90 -7.03 -8.67
C ILE A 96 -2.44 -7.31 -7.23
N LEU A 97 -1.66 -6.40 -6.64
CA LEU A 97 -1.16 -6.59 -5.27
C LEU A 97 -2.31 -6.53 -4.25
N HIS A 98 -3.30 -5.67 -4.46
CA HIS A 98 -4.50 -5.61 -3.63
C HIS A 98 -5.28 -6.94 -3.69
N GLU A 99 -5.51 -7.47 -4.89
CA GLU A 99 -6.19 -8.74 -5.09
C GLU A 99 -5.45 -9.91 -4.44
N LYS A 100 -4.12 -9.94 -4.52
CA LYS A 100 -3.30 -11.07 -4.07
C LYS A 100 -2.83 -10.99 -2.62
N ILE A 101 -2.70 -9.79 -2.06
CA ILE A 101 -2.18 -9.58 -0.70
C ILE A 101 -3.33 -9.23 0.25
N VAL A 102 -4.20 -8.30 -0.14
CA VAL A 102 -5.14 -7.66 0.79
C VAL A 102 -6.48 -8.39 0.82
N LEU A 103 -7.09 -8.67 -0.33
CA LEU A 103 -8.40 -9.35 -0.39
C LEU A 103 -8.41 -10.74 0.28
N PRO A 104 -7.34 -11.57 0.22
CA PRO A 104 -7.33 -12.88 0.87
C PRO A 104 -7.20 -12.82 2.40
N MET A 105 -7.01 -11.63 2.98
CA MET A 105 -6.90 -11.45 4.43
C MET A 105 -8.28 -11.35 5.07
N THR A 106 -8.49 -12.11 6.13
CA THR A 106 -9.66 -11.98 7.01
C THR A 106 -9.25 -11.42 8.36
N TYR A 107 -10.14 -10.65 8.98
CA TYR A 107 -9.95 -10.15 10.32
C TYR A 107 -10.53 -11.15 11.33
N VAL A 108 -9.66 -11.84 12.06
CA VAL A 108 -10.02 -12.85 13.06
C VAL A 108 -9.29 -12.56 14.36
N ASP A 109 -10.05 -12.49 15.46
CA ASP A 109 -9.53 -12.29 16.83
C ASP A 109 -8.60 -11.07 16.99
N GLY A 110 -8.92 -9.95 16.36
CA GLY A 110 -8.12 -8.73 16.48
C GLY A 110 -6.89 -8.66 15.56
N SER A 111 -6.71 -9.65 14.68
CA SER A 111 -5.54 -9.77 13.79
C SER A 111 -5.96 -10.13 12.37
N PHE A 112 -5.21 -9.64 11.38
CA PHE A 112 -5.36 -10.11 10.00
C PHE A 112 -4.68 -11.45 9.81
N ARG A 113 -5.39 -12.36 9.17
CA ARG A 113 -4.89 -13.68 8.82
C ARG A 113 -5.20 -13.95 7.36
N LEU A 114 -4.19 -14.44 6.64
CA LEU A 114 -4.40 -14.93 5.30
C LEU A 114 -5.28 -16.19 5.38
N CYS A 115 -6.43 -16.17 4.71
CA CYS A 115 -7.38 -17.30 4.71
C CYS A 115 -7.08 -18.35 3.63
N GLU A 116 -6.25 -18.01 2.65
CA GLU A 116 -6.00 -18.88 1.50
C GLU A 116 -4.78 -19.79 1.66
N ALA A 117 -4.85 -20.95 1.00
CA ALA A 117 -3.80 -21.96 1.00
C ALA A 117 -2.58 -21.60 0.12
N ASN A 118 -2.68 -20.56 -0.73
CA ASN A 118 -1.63 -20.12 -1.66
C ASN A 118 -1.32 -18.62 -1.48
N PRO A 119 -0.53 -18.24 -0.46
CA PRO A 119 -0.02 -16.88 -0.36
C PRO A 119 0.79 -16.49 -1.60
N ILE A 120 0.62 -15.24 -2.04
CA ILE A 120 1.58 -14.61 -2.96
C ILE A 120 3.00 -14.73 -2.40
N THR A 121 3.92 -15.06 -3.29
CA THR A 121 5.33 -15.24 -3.00
C THR A 121 6.13 -13.98 -3.34
N HIS A 122 7.35 -13.89 -2.82
CA HIS A 122 8.28 -12.81 -3.20
C HIS A 122 8.58 -12.86 -4.71
N ASP A 123 8.68 -14.06 -5.29
CA ASP A 123 8.95 -14.24 -6.73
C ASP A 123 7.81 -13.70 -7.59
N GLU A 124 6.55 -13.93 -7.20
CA GLU A 124 5.39 -13.35 -7.89
C GLU A 124 5.34 -11.84 -7.75
N MET A 125 5.61 -11.29 -6.56
CA MET A 125 5.69 -9.85 -6.36
C MET A 125 6.77 -9.21 -7.26
N VAL A 126 7.95 -9.82 -7.32
CA VAL A 126 9.05 -9.35 -8.19
C VAL A 126 8.65 -9.42 -9.66
N LYS A 127 7.98 -10.48 -10.10
CA LYS A 127 7.48 -10.59 -11.48
C LYS A 127 6.49 -9.48 -11.81
N TYR A 128 5.53 -9.18 -10.93
CA TYR A 128 4.58 -8.09 -11.15
C TYR A 128 5.26 -6.72 -11.18
N LEU A 129 6.26 -6.50 -10.33
CA LEU A 129 7.06 -5.27 -10.35
C LEU A 129 7.82 -5.12 -11.66
N ILE A 130 8.53 -6.17 -12.09
CA ILE A 130 9.30 -6.15 -13.35
C ILE A 130 8.36 -5.93 -14.53
N ASP A 131 7.24 -6.64 -14.58
CA ASP A 131 6.27 -6.51 -15.67
C ASP A 131 5.68 -5.09 -15.73
N MET A 132 5.31 -4.50 -14.58
CA MET A 132 4.87 -3.11 -14.55
C MET A 132 5.95 -2.17 -15.06
N LEU A 133 7.18 -2.26 -14.54
CA LEU A 133 8.28 -1.39 -14.95
C LEU A 133 8.58 -1.53 -16.45
N TYR A 134 8.55 -2.77 -16.97
CA TYR A 134 8.79 -3.04 -18.39
C TYR A 134 7.73 -2.42 -19.31
N ASN A 135 6.50 -2.31 -18.84
CA ASN A 135 5.37 -1.75 -19.58
C ASN A 135 5.15 -0.25 -19.31
N LEU A 136 6.00 0.40 -18.50
CA LEU A 136 5.93 1.85 -18.33
C LEU A 136 6.29 2.57 -19.63
N PRO A 137 5.57 3.65 -19.97
CA PRO A 137 5.89 4.43 -21.16
C PRO A 137 7.20 5.20 -20.96
N ASP A 138 7.90 5.55 -22.05
CA ASP A 138 9.22 6.19 -22.00
C ASP A 138 9.22 7.48 -21.15
N GLU A 139 8.11 8.22 -21.16
CA GLU A 139 7.93 9.45 -20.39
C GLU A 139 7.98 9.23 -18.87
N ALA A 140 7.69 8.02 -18.39
CA ALA A 140 7.79 7.66 -16.97
C ALA A 140 9.24 7.62 -16.47
N TRP A 141 10.21 7.51 -17.37
CA TRP A 141 11.64 7.43 -17.05
C TRP A 141 12.35 8.79 -17.14
N VAL A 142 11.67 9.82 -17.65
CA VAL A 142 12.23 11.16 -17.77
C VAL A 142 12.26 11.80 -16.38
N THR A 143 13.46 12.15 -15.92
CA THR A 143 13.63 12.90 -14.68
C THR A 143 12.93 14.24 -14.81
N LYS A 144 11.90 14.47 -13.99
CA LYS A 144 11.31 15.80 -13.85
C LYS A 144 12.34 16.70 -13.16
N GLU A 145 12.69 17.82 -13.79
CA GLU A 145 13.63 18.79 -13.23
C GLU A 145 13.12 19.24 -11.86
N ARG A 146 14.04 19.38 -10.89
CA ARG A 146 13.68 19.88 -9.56
C ARG A 146 13.14 21.30 -9.70
N PRO A 147 11.97 21.63 -9.13
CA PRO A 147 11.51 23.01 -9.06
C PRO A 147 12.47 23.89 -8.23
#